data_AF-A0A447PM50-F1
#
_entry.id   AF-A0A447PM50-F1
#
_cell.length_a   1.000
_cell.length_b   1.000
_cell.length_c   1.000
_cell.angle_alpha   90.00
_cell.angle_beta   90.00
_cell.angle_gamma   90.00
#
_symmetry.space_group_name_H-M   'P 1'
#
loop_
_entity.id
_entity.type
_entity.pdbx_description
1 polymer ?
#
loop_
_entity_poly.entity_id
_entity_poly.type
_entity_poly.pdbx_seq_one_letter_code
_entity_poly.pdbx_strand_id
1 'polypeptide(L)'
;MLTLETMYVSRSGFYLSTLPTAYGSDIVSRYYQYVTQPWFIEQSQRRNPQRGVRWFTSAQPYVADEQKKVTASLPLDHDNYWYGVLAMDIPVASLQRFLRDAAEKDIEGEYQLYDNHLRLLTDSAPETTKPRIR
;
A
#
# COMPACT_ATOMS: atom_id res chain seq x y z
N MET A 1 14.67 1.29 10.12
CA MET A 1 13.89 0.14 9.60
C MET A 1 12.67 0.72 8.90
N LEU A 2 12.39 0.38 7.63
CA LEU A 2 11.12 0.76 7.01
C LEU A 2 10.04 -0.14 7.61
N THR A 3 9.11 0.44 8.36
CA THR A 3 8.10 -0.35 9.08
C THR A 3 6.95 -0.68 8.14
N LEU A 4 6.67 -1.97 7.97
CA LEU A 4 5.48 -2.45 7.26
C LEU A 4 4.28 -2.37 8.20
N GLU A 5 3.20 -1.74 7.76
CA GLU A 5 1.93 -1.76 8.48
C GLU A 5 1.08 -2.90 7.93
N THR A 6 0.57 -3.76 8.80
CA THR A 6 -0.46 -4.73 8.45
C THR A 6 -1.67 -4.45 9.32
N MET A 7 -2.84 -4.44 8.70
CA MET A 7 -4.08 -4.12 9.37
C MET A 7 -5.20 -5.06 8.95
N TYR A 8 -6.06 -5.36 9.92
CA TYR A 8 -7.38 -5.92 9.69
C TYR A 8 -8.41 -4.84 9.99
N VAL A 9 -9.31 -4.56 9.05
CA VAL A 9 -10.40 -3.61 9.24
C VAL A 9 -11.72 -4.36 9.12
N SER A 10 -12.46 -4.39 10.22
CA SER A 10 -13.76 -5.04 10.31
C SER A 10 -14.86 -4.12 9.78
N ARG A 11 -15.86 -4.70 9.12
CA ARG A 11 -17.11 -3.98 8.82
C ARG A 11 -17.95 -3.68 10.06
N SER A 12 -17.62 -4.29 11.20
CA SER A 12 -18.37 -4.16 12.46
C SER A 12 -17.87 -3.02 13.36
N GLY A 13 -17.07 -2.07 12.85
CA GLY A 13 -16.72 -0.86 13.62
C GLY A 13 -15.37 -0.88 14.33
N PHE A 14 -14.47 -1.82 14.01
CA PHE A 14 -13.16 -1.91 14.65
C PHE A 14 -12.05 -2.26 13.67
N TYR A 15 -10.80 -2.07 14.09
CA TYR A 15 -9.62 -2.49 13.34
C TYR A 15 -8.53 -2.98 14.29
N LEU A 16 -7.60 -3.76 13.73
CA LEU A 16 -6.35 -4.18 14.36
C LEU A 16 -5.21 -3.71 13.45
N SER A 17 -4.13 -3.16 14.01
CA SER A 17 -2.94 -2.75 13.24
C SER A 17 -1.67 -3.18 13.97
N THR A 18 -0.63 -3.51 13.21
CA THR A 18 0.72 -3.77 13.75
C THR A 18 1.44 -2.50 14.16
N LEU A 19 0.98 -1.33 13.69
CA LEU A 19 1.52 -0.04 14.13
C LEU A 19 0.71 0.50 15.32
N PRO A 20 1.38 0.98 16.38
CA PRO A 20 0.68 1.64 17.46
C PRO A 20 0.02 2.91 16.93
N THR A 21 -1.26 3.10 17.22
CA THR A 21 -1.85 4.44 17.24
C THR A 21 -1.09 5.26 18.26
N ALA A 22 -0.31 6.25 17.81
CA ALA A 22 0.26 7.24 18.72
C ALA A 22 -0.87 7.77 19.61
N TYR A 23 -0.69 7.65 20.93
CA TYR A 23 -1.65 8.09 21.94
C TYR A 23 -2.18 9.49 21.58
N GLY A 24 -3.45 9.59 21.20
CA GLY A 24 -4.09 10.87 20.87
C GLY A 24 -4.68 11.03 19.46
N SER A 25 -4.43 10.14 18.50
CA SER A 25 -5.26 10.12 17.28
C SER A 25 -6.58 9.43 17.58
N ASP A 26 -7.69 10.12 17.35
CA ASP A 26 -9.05 9.59 17.55
C ASP A 26 -9.23 8.26 16.78
N ILE A 27 -9.36 7.16 17.52
CA ILE A 27 -9.54 5.79 17.01
C ILE A 27 -10.72 5.75 16.03
N VAL A 28 -11.77 6.54 16.32
CA VAL A 28 -12.97 6.66 15.49
C VAL A 28 -12.61 7.29 14.15
N SER A 29 -11.91 8.43 14.16
CA SER A 29 -11.41 9.08 12.95
C SER A 29 -10.54 8.13 12.11
N ARG A 30 -9.67 7.33 12.73
CA ARG A 30 -8.81 6.37 12.00
C ARG A 30 -9.60 5.24 11.36
N TYR A 31 -10.58 4.69 12.09
CA TYR A 31 -11.48 3.70 11.53
C TYR A 31 -12.22 4.25 10.29
N TYR A 32 -12.77 5.46 10.40
CA TYR A 32 -13.44 6.12 9.28
C TYR A 32 -12.50 6.37 8.10
N GLN A 33 -11.24 6.75 8.36
CA GLN A 33 -10.24 6.87 7.31
C GLN A 33 -10.04 5.55 6.58
N TYR A 34 -9.93 4.42 7.28
CA TYR A 34 -9.75 3.11 6.65
C TYR A 34 -10.94 2.67 5.81
N VAL A 35 -12.17 2.73 6.34
CA VAL A 35 -13.36 2.23 5.62
C VAL A 35 -13.75 3.10 4.42
N THR A 36 -13.17 4.29 4.29
CA THR A 36 -13.34 5.17 3.13
C THR A 36 -12.25 5.01 2.09
N GLN A 37 -11.19 4.23 2.35
CA GLN A 37 -10.14 4.02 1.37
C GLN A 37 -10.57 3.09 0.23
N PRO A 38 -10.05 3.30 -1.00
CA PRO A 38 -10.28 2.39 -2.13
C PRO A 38 -9.91 0.95 -1.81
N TRP A 39 -8.80 0.72 -1.09
CA TRP A 39 -8.36 -0.63 -0.73
C TRP A 39 -9.31 -1.38 0.19
N PHE A 40 -10.26 -0.68 0.83
CA PHE A 40 -11.34 -1.28 1.60
C PHE A 40 -12.62 -1.42 0.76
N ILE A 41 -13.08 -0.33 0.15
CA ILE A 41 -14.36 -0.27 -0.59
C ILE A 41 -14.36 -1.24 -1.78
N GLU A 42 -13.24 -1.33 -2.50
CA GLU A 42 -13.10 -2.19 -3.67
C GLU A 42 -13.05 -3.69 -3.33
N GLN A 43 -13.11 -4.07 -2.05
CA GLN A 43 -13.09 -5.47 -1.61
C GLN A 43 -14.47 -6.09 -1.39
N SER A 44 -15.54 -5.30 -1.57
CA SER A 44 -16.90 -5.84 -1.54
C SER A 44 -17.10 -6.96 -2.57
N GLN A 45 -17.96 -7.94 -2.26
CA GLN A 45 -18.21 -9.10 -3.13
C GLN A 45 -18.59 -8.71 -4.58
N ARG A 46 -19.36 -7.62 -4.74
CA ARG A 46 -19.71 -7.09 -6.07
C ARG A 46 -18.50 -6.57 -6.83
N ARG A 47 -17.57 -5.89 -6.15
CA ARG A 47 -16.41 -5.24 -6.77
C ARG A 47 -15.25 -6.21 -6.95
N ASN A 48 -15.02 -7.12 -6.00
CA ASN A 48 -14.00 -8.17 -6.04
C ASN A 48 -14.63 -9.58 -5.98
N PRO A 49 -15.32 -10.05 -7.03
CA PRO A 49 -16.00 -11.35 -7.01
C PRO A 49 -15.05 -12.54 -6.92
N GLN A 50 -13.82 -12.39 -7.44
CA GLN A 50 -12.78 -13.43 -7.40
C GLN A 50 -12.10 -13.52 -6.03
N ARG A 51 -12.43 -12.62 -5.09
CA ARG A 51 -11.84 -12.51 -3.74
C ARG A 51 -10.30 -12.49 -3.73
N GLY A 52 -9.68 -12.08 -4.83
CA GLY A 52 -8.22 -12.05 -4.97
C GLY A 52 -7.58 -10.82 -4.33
N VAL A 53 -6.25 -10.86 -4.18
CA VAL A 53 -5.46 -9.70 -3.74
C VAL A 53 -5.59 -8.57 -4.76
N ARG A 54 -5.77 -7.34 -4.28
CA ARG A 54 -5.76 -6.12 -5.08
C ARG A 54 -4.71 -5.15 -4.57
N TRP A 55 -4.14 -4.40 -5.50
CA TRP A 55 -3.05 -3.47 -5.25
C TRP A 55 -3.52 -2.04 -5.47
N PHE A 56 -3.19 -1.16 -4.53
CA PHE A 56 -3.59 0.24 -4.55
C PHE A 56 -2.36 1.11 -4.31
N THR A 57 -2.30 2.24 -4.99
CA THR A 57 -1.22 3.21 -4.82
C THR A 57 -1.76 4.42 -4.10
N SER A 58 -0.99 4.96 -3.14
CA SER A 58 -1.32 6.24 -2.49
C SER A 58 -1.18 7.35 -3.54
N ALA A 59 -2.26 7.61 -4.28
CA ALA A 59 -2.29 8.50 -5.44
C ALA A 59 -2.28 9.99 -5.10
N GLN A 60 -2.09 10.37 -3.82
CA GLN A 60 -2.22 11.75 -3.40
C GLN A 60 -0.99 12.57 -3.82
N PRO A 61 -1.16 13.59 -4.67
CA PRO A 61 -0.04 14.37 -5.22
C PRO A 61 0.72 15.20 -4.18
N TYR A 62 0.20 15.33 -2.96
CA TYR A 62 0.80 16.11 -1.87
C TYR A 62 1.45 15.25 -0.78
N VAL A 63 1.49 13.93 -0.95
CA VAL A 63 2.13 13.04 0.00
C VAL A 63 3.63 13.06 -0.27
N ALA A 64 4.41 13.42 0.75
CA ALA A 64 5.87 13.38 0.69
C ALA A 64 6.35 11.99 0.24
N ASP A 65 7.46 11.89 -0.49
CA ASP A 65 7.95 10.62 -1.02
C ASP A 65 8.13 9.56 0.07
N GLU A 66 8.53 9.97 1.28
CA GLU A 66 8.69 9.12 2.46
C GLU A 66 7.37 8.48 2.96
N GLN A 67 6.24 9.07 2.60
CA GLN A 67 4.89 8.63 2.98
C GLN A 67 4.18 7.87 1.85
N LYS A 68 4.79 7.78 0.66
CA LYS A 68 4.24 7.01 -0.46
C LYS A 68 4.28 5.53 -0.14
N LYS A 69 3.13 4.88 -0.34
CA LYS A 69 2.95 3.46 -0.05
C LYS A 69 2.08 2.78 -1.10
N VAL A 70 2.33 1.49 -1.26
CA VAL A 70 1.48 0.56 -2.01
C VAL A 70 0.73 -0.28 -1.00
N THR A 71 -0.60 -0.31 -1.09
CA THR A 71 -1.44 -1.14 -0.23
C THR A 71 -1.83 -2.40 -0.99
N ALA A 72 -1.44 -3.57 -0.50
CA ALA A 72 -2.04 -4.83 -0.90
C ALA A 72 -3.22 -5.11 0.02
N SER A 73 -4.38 -5.47 -0.52
CA SER A 73 -5.53 -5.87 0.30
C SER A 73 -6.30 -7.04 -0.26
N LEU A 74 -6.94 -7.79 0.64
CA LEU A 74 -7.79 -8.93 0.32
C LEU A 74 -8.99 -8.97 1.30
N PRO A 75 -10.15 -9.45 0.85
CA PRO A 75 -11.30 -9.56 1.74
C PRO A 75 -11.18 -10.78 2.65
N LEU A 76 -11.62 -10.62 3.90
CA LEU A 76 -11.80 -11.74 4.83
C LEU A 76 -13.25 -12.21 4.74
N ASP A 77 -13.45 -13.41 4.19
CA ASP A 77 -14.76 -14.04 4.05
C ASP A 77 -14.80 -15.36 4.81
N HIS A 78 -15.95 -15.66 5.41
CA HIS A 78 -16.25 -16.97 5.95
C HIS A 78 -17.76 -17.20 5.85
N ASP A 79 -18.18 -18.40 5.44
CA ASP A 79 -19.58 -18.78 5.25
C ASP A 79 -20.43 -17.77 4.46
N ASN A 80 -19.91 -17.32 3.31
CA ASN A 80 -20.52 -16.29 2.44
C ASN A 80 -20.73 -14.93 3.11
N TYR A 81 -20.16 -14.69 4.29
CA TYR A 81 -20.17 -13.40 4.96
C TYR A 81 -18.82 -12.72 4.81
N TRP A 82 -18.85 -11.49 4.30
CA TRP A 82 -17.68 -10.61 4.20
C TRP A 82 -17.48 -9.87 5.53
N TYR A 83 -16.49 -10.28 6.32
CA TYR A 83 -16.22 -9.73 7.65
C TYR A 83 -15.47 -8.40 7.62
N GLY A 84 -14.60 -8.23 6.64
CA GLY A 84 -13.69 -7.10 6.59
C GLY A 84 -12.58 -7.29 5.58
N VAL A 85 -11.50 -6.55 5.75
CA VAL A 85 -10.38 -6.52 4.82
C VAL A 85 -9.08 -6.68 5.60
N LEU A 86 -8.23 -7.60 5.13
CA LEU A 86 -6.82 -7.66 5.48
C LEU A 86 -6.06 -6.80 4.50
N ALA A 87 -5.21 -5.92 5.00
CA ALA A 87 -4.40 -5.03 4.19
C ALA A 87 -2.98 -4.91 4.73
N MET A 88 -2.06 -4.60 3.84
CA MET A 88 -0.66 -4.40 4.12
C MET A 88 -0.14 -3.21 3.33
N ASP A 89 0.43 -2.24 4.03
CA ASP A 89 1.09 -1.11 3.43
C ASP A 89 2.59 -1.37 3.29
N ILE A 90 3.06 -1.23 2.05
CA ILE A 90 4.44 -1.40 1.66
C ILE A 90 4.98 -0.01 1.27
N PRO A 91 5.95 0.54 2.03
CA PRO A 91 6.60 1.79 1.65
C PRO A 91 7.24 1.69 0.28
N VAL A 92 7.08 2.71 -0.56
CA VAL A 92 7.70 2.74 -1.90
C VAL A 92 9.22 2.66 -1.80
N ALA A 93 9.83 3.20 -0.74
CA ALA A 93 11.26 3.05 -0.46
C ALA A 93 11.69 1.58 -0.25
N SER A 94 10.80 0.73 0.29
CA SER A 94 11.07 -0.71 0.44
C SER A 94 11.08 -1.40 -0.92
N LEU A 95 10.14 -1.04 -1.80
CA LEU A 95 10.09 -1.54 -3.18
C LEU A 95 11.32 -1.08 -3.97
N GLN A 96 11.75 0.18 -3.79
CA GLN A 96 12.94 0.70 -4.44
C GLN A 96 14.19 -0.11 -4.07
N ARG A 97 14.38 -0.37 -2.78
CA ARG A 97 15.48 -1.20 -2.30
C ARG A 97 15.43 -2.59 -2.88
N PHE A 98 14.25 -3.21 -2.88
CA PHE A 98 14.05 -4.52 -3.50
C PHE A 98 14.45 -4.54 -4.99
N LEU A 99 14.07 -3.52 -5.77
CA LEU A 99 14.47 -3.41 -7.18
C LEU A 99 15.98 -3.23 -7.35
N ARG A 100 16.63 -2.45 -6.48
CA ARG A 100 18.09 -2.27 -6.50
C ARG A 100 18.83 -3.56 -6.20
N ASP A 101 18.43 -4.26 -5.14
CA ASP A 101 19.03 -5.54 -4.74
C ASP A 101 18.85 -6.61 -5.83
N ALA A 102 17.75 -6.56 -6.59
CA ALA A 102 17.52 -7.40 -7.76
C ALA A 102 18.40 -6.99 -8.95
N ALA A 103 18.58 -5.69 -9.18
CA ALA A 103 19.37 -5.13 -10.28
C ALA A 103 20.88 -5.33 -10.11
N GLU A 104 21.42 -5.39 -8.89
CA GLU A 104 22.86 -5.66 -8.68
C GLU A 104 23.33 -6.98 -9.30
N LYS A 105 22.41 -7.88 -9.67
CA LYS A 105 22.70 -9.14 -10.37
C LYS A 105 22.79 -8.99 -11.89
N ASP A 106 22.47 -7.82 -12.44
CA ASP A 106 22.39 -7.57 -13.89
C ASP A 106 23.00 -6.19 -14.23
N ILE A 107 24.10 -6.18 -14.99
CA ILE A 107 24.98 -5.02 -15.13
C ILE A 107 24.44 -3.99 -16.16
N GLU A 108 23.45 -4.38 -16.98
CA GLU A 108 22.94 -3.58 -18.09
C GLU A 108 21.40 -3.45 -18.08
N GLY A 109 20.83 -2.82 -17.04
CA GLY A 109 19.39 -2.52 -17.05
C GLY A 109 18.89 -1.68 -15.87
N GLU A 110 17.84 -0.90 -16.11
CA GLU A 110 17.07 -0.22 -15.06
C GLU A 110 15.68 -0.88 -14.94
N TYR A 111 15.33 -1.31 -13.73
CA TYR A 111 14.00 -1.79 -13.42
C TYR A 111 13.13 -0.63 -12.96
N GLN A 112 12.02 -0.41 -13.65
CA GLN A 112 11.04 0.62 -13.31
C GLN A 112 9.71 -0.04 -12.95
N LEU A 113 9.14 0.38 -11.82
CA LEU A 113 7.84 -0.11 -11.35
C LEU A 113 6.78 0.97 -11.53
N TYR A 114 5.74 0.64 -12.28
CA TYR A 114 4.62 1.51 -12.59
C TYR A 114 3.33 1.02 -11.93
N ASP A 115 2.41 1.94 -11.66
CA ASP A 115 1.04 1.59 -11.30
C ASP A 115 0.16 1.30 -12.54
N ASN A 116 -1.10 0.93 -12.29
CA ASN A 116 -2.07 0.63 -13.35
C ASN A 116 -2.49 1.86 -14.20
N HIS A 117 -2.08 3.07 -13.81
CA HIS A 117 -2.25 4.29 -14.58
C HIS A 117 -0.94 4.71 -15.27
N LEU A 118 0.05 3.82 -15.34
CA LEU A 118 1.39 4.07 -15.91
C LEU A 118 2.14 5.21 -15.22
N ARG A 119 1.87 5.45 -13.93
CA ARG A 119 2.66 6.39 -13.12
C ARG A 119 3.83 5.66 -12.49
N LEU A 120 5.03 6.19 -12.68
CA LEU A 120 6.24 5.63 -12.08
C LEU A 120 6.13 5.70 -10.56
N LEU A 121 6.21 4.55 -9.90
CA LEU A 121 6.25 4.44 -8.45
C LEU A 121 7.69 4.55 -7.95
N THR A 122 8.59 3.76 -8.54
CA THR A 122 10.01 3.75 -8.19
C THR A 122 10.83 3.01 -9.24
N ASP A 123 12.14 3.08 -9.11
CA ASP A 123 13.13 2.59 -10.05
C ASP A 123 14.38 2.06 -9.34
N SER A 124 15.14 1.19 -10.01
CA SER A 124 16.42 0.68 -9.51
C SER A 124 17.58 1.66 -9.70
N ALA A 125 17.37 2.84 -10.31
CA ALA A 125 18.46 3.77 -10.59
C ALA A 125 19.01 4.37 -9.27
N PRO A 126 20.35 4.53 -9.15
CA PRO A 126 20.93 5.20 -8.00
C PRO A 126 20.48 6.67 -7.95
N GLU A 127 20.32 7.22 -6.73
CA GLU A 127 19.84 8.61 -6.56
C GLU A 127 20.73 9.64 -7.25
N THR A 128 22.02 9.32 -7.40
CA THR A 128 23.02 10.13 -8.11
C THR A 128 22.71 10.35 -9.59
N THR A 129 21.89 9.50 -10.20
CA THR A 129 21.54 9.56 -11.63
C THR A 129 20.22 10.29 -11.89
N LYS A 130 19.44 10.64 -10.84
CA LYS A 130 18.18 11.36 -11.02
C LYS A 130 18.47 12.82 -11.39
N PRO A 131 17.99 13.32 -12.56
CA PRO A 131 18.21 14.71 -12.91
C PRO A 131 17.55 15.60 -11.86
N ARG A 132 18.35 16.46 -11.22
CA ARG A 132 17.84 17.56 -10.40
C ARG A 132 17.13 18.52 -11.34
N ILE A 133 15.81 18.38 -11.47
CA ILE A 133 14.99 19.39 -12.12
C ILE A 133 15.04 20.63 -11.21
N ARG A 134 15.73 21.67 -11.69
CA ARG A 134 15.74 23.02 -11.10
C ARG A 134 14.49 23.78 -11.51
#